data_AF-A0AA40VQZ3-F1
#
_entry.id   AF-A0AA40VQZ3-F1
#
_cell.length_a   1.000
_cell.length_b   1.000
_cell.length_c   1.000
_cell.angle_alpha   90.00
_cell.angle_beta   90.00
_cell.angle_gamma   90.00
#
_symmetry.space_group_name_H-M   'P 1'
#
loop_
_entity.id
_entity.type
_entity.pdbx_description
1 polymer ?
#
loop_
_entity_poly.entity_id
_entity_poly.type
_entity_poly.pdbx_seq_one_letter_code
_entity_poly.pdbx_strand_id
1 'polypeptide(L)'
;MDETVELLYPSVEKLVKEIVAVNHAWKVACELFGQDSALSISSRDLKTCLQVRLLRSYAPEQVYLIEDKQSEGEPAYSLCLREIINNRQYAEHLPIRVAQDVLSPQELEQFKKA
;
A
#
# COMPACT_ATOMS: atom_id res chain seq x y z
N MET A 1 21.34 -7.32 -18.86
CA MET A 1 19.94 -7.61 -19.24
C MET A 1 19.10 -7.80 -17.98
N ASP A 2 19.37 -7.01 -16.94
CA ASP A 2 19.13 -7.37 -15.54
C ASP A 2 18.33 -6.26 -14.82
N GLU A 3 18.79 -5.01 -14.93
CA GLU A 3 18.13 -3.84 -14.33
C GLU A 3 16.69 -3.59 -14.85
N THR A 4 16.41 -3.91 -16.11
CA THR A 4 15.07 -3.73 -16.69
C THR A 4 14.05 -4.71 -16.12
N VAL A 5 14.50 -5.92 -15.76
CA VAL A 5 13.63 -6.95 -15.17
C VAL A 5 13.33 -6.57 -13.72
N GLU A 6 14.31 -6.10 -12.96
CA GLU A 6 14.11 -5.59 -11.59
C GLU A 6 13.23 -4.34 -11.52
N LEU A 7 13.22 -3.50 -12.56
CA LEU A 7 12.31 -2.35 -12.67
C LEU A 7 10.86 -2.78 -12.88
N LEU A 8 10.63 -3.82 -13.69
CA LEU A 8 9.30 -4.32 -14.03
C LEU A 8 8.74 -5.24 -12.93
N TYR A 9 9.60 -6.01 -12.27
CA TYR A 9 9.26 -6.96 -11.22
C TYR A 9 10.08 -6.70 -9.95
N PRO A 10 9.85 -5.57 -9.27
CA PRO A 10 10.56 -5.22 -8.04
C PRO A 10 10.20 -6.21 -6.94
N SER A 11 11.18 -6.61 -6.13
CA SER A 11 10.94 -7.51 -4.99
C SER A 11 9.91 -6.93 -4.02
N VAL A 12 9.28 -7.81 -3.23
CA VAL A 12 8.34 -7.42 -2.18
C VAL A 12 8.97 -6.41 -1.21
N GLU A 13 10.25 -6.60 -0.86
CA GLU A 13 10.99 -5.70 0.04
C GLU A 13 11.18 -4.32 -0.54
N LYS A 14 11.47 -4.22 -1.84
CA LYS A 14 11.61 -2.95 -2.54
C LYS A 14 10.29 -2.19 -2.56
N LEU A 15 9.19 -2.85 -2.91
CA LEU A 15 7.86 -2.22 -2.92
C LEU A 15 7.44 -1.79 -1.51
N VAL A 16 7.65 -2.62 -0.48
CA VAL A 16 7.36 -2.25 0.92
C VAL A 16 8.15 -1.01 1.32
N LYS A 17 9.45 -0.96 1.00
CA LYS A 17 10.29 0.20 1.29
C LYS A 17 9.81 1.47 0.58
N GLU A 18 9.41 1.36 -0.70
CA GLU A 18 8.89 2.48 -1.48
C GLU A 18 7.54 2.99 -0.92
N ILE A 19 6.61 2.09 -0.60
CA ILE A 19 5.31 2.44 0.01
C ILE A 19 5.51 3.22 1.31
N VAL A 20 6.40 2.73 2.17
CA VAL A 20 6.73 3.38 3.45
C VAL A 20 7.31 4.77 3.21
N ALA A 21 8.29 4.90 2.32
CA ALA A 21 8.92 6.17 2.00
C ALA A 21 7.90 7.21 1.48
N VAL A 22 7.03 6.80 0.55
CA VAL A 22 5.99 7.67 -0.01
C VAL A 22 4.92 8.00 1.05
N ASN A 23 4.58 7.09 1.96
CA ASN A 23 3.68 7.39 3.09
C ASN A 23 4.26 8.45 4.03
N HIS A 24 5.56 8.38 4.33
CA HIS A 24 6.23 9.43 5.10
C HIS A 24 6.22 10.77 4.34
N ALA A 25 6.51 10.77 3.04
CA ALA A 25 6.44 11.97 2.21
C ALA A 25 5.02 12.58 2.19
N TRP A 26 3.99 11.76 2.08
CA TRP A 26 2.59 12.18 2.16
C TRP A 26 2.26 12.83 3.51
N LYS A 27 2.67 12.24 4.64
CA LYS A 27 2.45 12.82 5.98
C LYS A 27 3.11 14.20 6.10
N VAL A 28 4.36 14.33 5.67
CA VAL A 28 5.08 15.62 5.65
C VAL A 28 4.39 16.63 4.73
N ALA A 29 3.93 16.22 3.55
CA ALA A 29 3.21 17.10 2.64
C ALA A 29 1.89 17.61 3.26
N CYS A 30 1.14 16.74 3.94
CA CYS A 30 -0.07 17.12 4.67
C CYS A 30 0.22 18.14 5.78
N GLU A 31 1.30 17.96 6.53
CA GLU A 31 1.72 18.87 7.60
C GLU A 31 2.12 20.25 7.07
N LEU A 32 2.85 20.30 5.95
CA LEU A 32 3.40 21.55 5.40
C LEU A 32 2.41 22.32 4.51
N PHE A 33 1.58 21.61 3.75
CA PHE A 33 0.77 22.19 2.69
C PHE A 33 -0.74 21.96 2.86
N GLY A 34 -1.15 21.17 3.86
CA GLY A 34 -2.54 20.76 4.07
C GLY A 34 -2.91 19.50 3.28
N GLN A 35 -3.94 18.80 3.74
CA GLN A 35 -4.36 17.50 3.20
C GLN A 35 -4.88 17.59 1.75
N ASP A 36 -5.50 18.71 1.39
CA ASP A 36 -6.07 18.96 0.05
C ASP A 36 -5.10 19.63 -0.93
N SER A 37 -3.82 19.79 -0.56
CA SER A 37 -2.81 20.33 -1.46
C SER A 37 -2.51 19.35 -2.61
N ALA A 38 -2.11 19.89 -3.76
CA ALA A 38 -1.71 19.07 -4.90
C ALA A 38 -0.58 18.08 -4.55
N LEU A 39 0.38 18.49 -3.71
CA LEU A 39 1.49 17.64 -3.28
C LEU A 39 1.02 16.50 -2.37
N SER A 40 0.11 16.79 -1.44
CA SER A 40 -0.50 15.79 -0.56
C SER A 40 -1.31 14.77 -1.37
N ILE A 41 -2.12 15.25 -2.31
CA ILE A 41 -2.93 14.42 -3.21
C ILE A 41 -2.03 13.53 -4.08
N SER A 42 -1.05 14.09 -4.78
CA SER A 42 -0.15 13.30 -5.64
C SER A 42 0.66 12.27 -4.85
N SER A 43 1.12 12.60 -3.64
CA SER A 43 1.87 11.65 -2.79
C SER A 43 0.97 10.52 -2.29
N ARG A 44 -0.27 10.84 -1.89
CA ARG A 44 -1.28 9.84 -1.52
C ARG A 44 -1.56 8.90 -2.69
N ASP A 45 -1.79 9.45 -3.88
CA ASP A 45 -2.17 8.67 -5.05
C ASP A 45 -1.01 7.76 -5.50
N LEU A 46 0.24 8.26 -5.43
CA LEU A 46 1.42 7.43 -5.67
C LEU A 46 1.55 6.29 -4.66
N LYS A 47 1.31 6.57 -3.36
CA LYS A 47 1.28 5.52 -2.32
C LYS A 47 0.26 4.45 -2.69
N THR A 48 -0.95 4.85 -3.07
CA THR A 48 -2.03 3.94 -3.47
C THR A 48 -1.63 3.10 -4.67
N CYS A 49 -1.02 3.68 -5.72
CA CYS A 49 -0.53 2.94 -6.87
C CYS A 49 0.49 1.86 -6.49
N LEU A 50 1.42 2.18 -5.58
CA LEU A 50 2.41 1.22 -5.09
C LEU A 50 1.77 0.10 -4.26
N GLN A 51 0.78 0.44 -3.40
CA GLN A 51 0.02 -0.54 -2.64
C GLN A 51 -0.76 -1.51 -3.54
N VAL A 52 -1.41 -0.99 -4.60
CA VAL A 52 -2.09 -1.82 -5.61
C VAL A 52 -1.09 -2.71 -6.36
N ARG A 53 0.07 -2.17 -6.74
CA ARG A 53 1.12 -2.96 -7.40
C ARG A 53 1.61 -4.10 -6.51
N LEU A 54 1.84 -3.83 -5.22
CA LEU A 54 2.23 -4.85 -4.25
C LEU A 54 1.19 -5.98 -4.18
N LEU A 55 -0.10 -5.64 -4.04
CA LEU A 55 -1.18 -6.62 -3.98
C LEU A 55 -1.27 -7.46 -5.26
N ARG A 56 -1.32 -6.83 -6.43
CA ARG A 56 -1.41 -7.53 -7.72
C ARG A 56 -0.22 -8.44 -8.01
N SER A 57 0.94 -8.15 -7.45
CA SER A 57 2.16 -8.91 -7.71
C SER A 57 2.38 -10.05 -6.72
N TYR A 58 1.85 -9.93 -5.49
CA TYR A 58 2.27 -10.76 -4.37
C TYR A 58 1.15 -11.27 -3.47
N ALA A 59 -0.12 -10.90 -3.71
CA ALA A 59 -1.25 -11.37 -2.94
C ALA A 59 -1.97 -12.56 -3.58
N PRO A 60 -2.49 -13.51 -2.76
CA PRO A 60 -2.44 -13.54 -1.30
C PRO A 60 -1.18 -14.20 -0.70
N GLU A 61 -0.23 -14.65 -1.52
CA GLU A 61 0.85 -15.57 -1.11
C GLU A 61 1.89 -14.92 -0.18
N GLN A 62 2.22 -13.65 -0.37
CA GLN A 62 3.21 -12.94 0.46
C GLN A 62 2.62 -11.70 1.14
N VAL A 63 1.57 -11.13 0.57
CA VAL A 63 0.86 -9.96 1.11
C VAL A 63 -0.64 -10.24 1.09
N TYR A 64 -1.40 -9.75 2.08
CA TYR A 64 -2.85 -9.88 2.09
C TYR A 64 -3.52 -8.73 2.85
N LEU A 65 -4.82 -8.54 2.62
CA LEU A 65 -5.64 -7.55 3.29
C LEU A 65 -6.33 -8.13 4.53
N ILE A 66 -6.28 -7.39 5.63
CA ILE A 66 -7.10 -7.58 6.82
C ILE A 66 -7.75 -6.25 7.18
N GLU A 67 -9.03 -6.26 7.55
CA GLU A 67 -9.68 -5.08 8.12
C GLU A 67 -9.03 -4.69 9.45
N ASP A 68 -8.57 -3.44 9.53
CA ASP A 68 -8.05 -2.88 10.75
C ASP A 68 -9.20 -2.47 11.67
N LYS A 69 -9.50 -3.33 12.63
CA LYS A 69 -10.53 -3.12 13.64
C LYS A 69 -10.16 -2.06 14.69
N GLN A 70 -8.90 -1.60 14.69
CA GLN A 70 -8.38 -0.63 15.66
C GLN A 70 -8.12 0.75 15.03
N SER A 71 -8.44 0.96 13.74
CA SER A 71 -8.30 2.26 13.10
C SER A 71 -9.13 3.32 13.85
N GLU A 72 -8.47 4.32 14.42
CA GLU A 72 -9.11 5.45 15.12
C GLU A 72 -9.71 6.49 14.14
N GLY A 73 -9.64 6.22 12.83
CA GLY A 73 -10.11 7.12 11.76
C GLY A 73 -11.10 6.46 10.80
N GLU A 74 -10.90 6.65 9.50
CA GLU A 74 -11.70 5.95 8.51
C GLU A 74 -11.40 4.43 8.53
N PRO A 75 -12.40 3.57 8.26
CA PRO A 75 -12.16 2.14 8.13
C PRO A 75 -11.09 1.86 7.08
N ALA A 76 -10.12 1.02 7.43
CA ALA A 76 -8.97 0.73 6.58
C ALA A 76 -8.65 -0.76 6.58
N TYR A 77 -8.00 -1.20 5.50
CA TYR A 77 -7.29 -2.46 5.46
C TYR A 77 -5.83 -2.24 5.86
N SER A 78 -5.28 -3.15 6.66
CA SER A 78 -3.83 -3.32 6.79
C SER A 78 -3.34 -4.23 5.65
N LEU A 79 -2.31 -3.80 4.92
CA LEU A 79 -1.61 -4.64 3.93
C LEU A 79 -0.57 -5.49 4.68
N CYS A 80 -1.01 -6.61 5.23
CA CYS A 80 -0.20 -7.50 6.04
C CYS A 80 0.80 -8.28 5.19
N LEU A 81 1.98 -8.51 5.76
CA LEU A 81 3.04 -9.32 5.17
C LEU A 81 3.02 -10.70 5.83
N ARG A 82 3.16 -11.77 5.04
CA ARG A 82 3.28 -13.14 5.60
C ARG A 82 4.58 -13.33 6.36
N GLU A 83 5.64 -12.70 5.89
CA GLU A 83 6.95 -12.68 6.53
C GLU A 83 7.32 -11.27 6.97
N ILE A 84 8.12 -11.14 8.02
CA ILE A 84 8.59 -9.84 8.49
C ILE A 84 9.61 -9.30 7.48
N ILE A 85 9.32 -8.15 6.89
CA ILE A 85 10.21 -7.46 5.96
C ILE A 85 10.66 -6.15 6.59
N ASN A 86 11.97 -5.94 6.72
CA ASN A 86 12.53 -4.71 7.29
C ASN A 86 11.89 -4.32 8.64
N ASN A 87 11.75 -5.30 9.54
CA ASN A 87 11.11 -5.18 10.85
C ASN A 87 9.63 -4.73 10.84
N ARG A 88 8.93 -4.90 9.71
CA ARG A 88 7.50 -4.60 9.57
C ARG A 88 6.68 -5.87 9.37
N GLN A 89 5.47 -5.86 9.92
CA GLN A 89 4.45 -6.91 9.73
C GLN A 89 3.37 -6.50 8.70
N TYR A 90 3.37 -5.24 8.28
CA TYR A 90 2.48 -4.71 7.26
C TYR A 90 3.19 -3.59 6.48
N ALA A 91 2.82 -3.37 5.22
CA ALA A 91 3.39 -2.32 4.39
C ALA A 91 2.94 -0.95 4.87
N GLU A 92 1.63 -0.67 4.83
CA GLU A 92 0.94 0.51 5.36
C GLU A 92 -0.58 0.25 5.31
N HIS A 93 -1.40 1.16 5.85
CA HIS A 93 -2.86 1.12 5.76
C HIS A 93 -3.39 1.63 4.41
N LEU A 94 -4.47 1.03 3.92
CA LEU A 94 -5.24 1.44 2.75
C LEU A 94 -6.72 1.63 3.15
N PRO A 95 -7.27 2.85 3.08
CA PRO A 95 -8.67 3.08 3.41
C PRO A 95 -9.61 2.20 2.58
N ILE A 96 -10.66 1.66 3.20
CA ILE A 96 -11.61 0.75 2.52
C ILE A 96 -12.25 1.45 1.32
N ARG A 97 -12.63 2.73 1.47
CA ARG A 97 -13.18 3.53 0.38
C ARG A 97 -12.21 3.60 -0.81
N VAL A 98 -10.93 3.89 -0.55
CA VAL A 98 -9.91 3.95 -1.62
C VAL A 98 -9.68 2.59 -2.24
N ALA A 99 -9.66 1.51 -1.44
CA ALA A 99 -9.54 0.15 -1.96
C ALA A 99 -10.69 -0.19 -2.93
N GLN A 100 -11.92 0.18 -2.58
CA GLN A 100 -13.11 -0.01 -3.43
C GLN A 100 -13.10 0.87 -4.69
N ASP A 101 -12.43 2.02 -4.64
CA ASP A 101 -12.29 2.91 -5.80
C ASP A 101 -11.27 2.37 -6.84
N VAL A 102 -10.24 1.63 -6.41
CA VAL A 102 -9.09 1.25 -7.28
C VAL A 102 -8.95 -0.26 -7.53
N LEU A 103 -9.67 -1.10 -6.79
CA LEU A 103 -9.68 -2.55 -6.94
C LEU A 103 -11.09 -3.05 -7.30
N SER A 104 -11.15 -4.06 -8.15
CA SER A 104 -12.40 -4.75 -8.41
C SER A 104 -12.89 -5.56 -7.18
N PRO A 105 -14.19 -5.84 -7.05
CA PRO A 105 -14.69 -6.73 -6.00
C PRO A 105 -14.01 -8.10 -5.97
N GLN A 106 -13.68 -8.65 -7.14
CA GLN A 106 -12.97 -9.93 -7.27
C GLN A 106 -11.55 -9.83 -6.70
N GLU A 107 -10.82 -8.76 -7.01
CA GLU A 107 -9.49 -8.50 -6.44
C GLU A 107 -9.56 -8.33 -4.92
N LEU A 108 -10.56 -7.59 -4.40
CA LEU A 108 -10.73 -7.42 -2.96
C LEU A 108 -10.94 -8.75 -2.23
N GLU A 109 -11.77 -9.64 -2.78
CA GLU A 109 -11.95 -10.97 -2.19
C GLU A 109 -10.70 -11.84 -2.36
N GLN A 110 -10.03 -11.80 -3.51
CA GLN A 110 -8.80 -12.55 -3.76
C GLN A 110 -7.65 -12.12 -2.83
N PHE A 111 -7.55 -10.82 -2.54
CA PHE A 111 -6.44 -10.26 -1.76
C PHE A 111 -6.65 -10.36 -0.25
N LYS A 112 -7.85 -10.69 0.22
CA LYS A 112 -8.10 -10.94 1.65
C LYS A 112 -7.35 -12.18 2.12
N LYS A 113 -7.09 -12.24 3.43
CA LYS A 113 -6.52 -13.44 4.05
C LYS A 113 -7.46 -14.63 3.82
N ALA A 114 -6.97 -15.65 3.12
CA ALA A 114 -7.61 -16.97 3.03
C ALA A 114 -7.73 -17.63 4.42
#